data_AF-J3N9D5-F1
#
_entry.id   AF-J3N9D5-F1
#
_cell.length_a   1.000
_cell.length_b   1.000
_cell.length_c   1.000
_cell.angle_alpha   90.00
_cell.angle_beta   90.00
_cell.angle_gamma   90.00
#
_symmetry.space_group_name_H-M   'P 1'
#
loop_
_entity.id
_entity.type
_entity.pdbx_description
1 polymer ?
#
loop_
_entity_poly.entity_id
_entity_poly.type
_entity_poly.pdbx_seq_one_letter_code
_entity_poly.pdbx_strand_id
1 'polypeptide(L)'
;MASFMPNHSTMLLASLFLIVLATSLVSTTCSKRGRVLESEEDRNVRYAVGDRKAYFEELCIDARDPEPGVKALETLFPKLEYRFEVTEFVTLIPHVIANWTAEAKALADPLIAAAMKKGQKLPKCLESCTASLDEVSNAMSGLPATINFGYPKVEKFLRKSFAEDAGPPMCVSGCPDKSCSPEEKIIADKFHDIWGLMDCVEPYADNYLAPPPPPQS
;
A
#
# COMPACT_ATOMS: atom_id res chain seq x y z
N MET A 1 34.92 30.63 -28.56
CA MET A 1 34.65 31.28 -27.26
C MET A 1 33.20 31.03 -26.89
N ALA A 2 32.95 30.14 -25.94
CA ALA A 2 31.76 30.11 -25.10
C ALA A 2 32.10 29.21 -23.92
N SER A 3 32.23 29.82 -22.75
CA SER A 3 32.61 29.23 -21.48
C SER A 3 31.51 28.33 -20.95
N PHE A 4 31.86 27.09 -20.61
CA PHE A 4 31.07 26.22 -19.74
C PHE A 4 31.21 26.74 -18.31
N MET A 5 30.10 27.22 -17.72
CA MET A 5 29.96 27.30 -16.26
C MET A 5 29.00 26.19 -15.83
N PRO A 6 29.40 25.25 -14.97
CA PRO A 6 28.47 24.32 -14.35
C PRO A 6 27.72 25.00 -13.20
N ASN A 7 26.42 24.71 -13.16
CA ASN A 7 25.44 25.24 -12.22
C ASN A 7 25.65 24.70 -10.80
N HIS A 8 25.32 25.53 -9.82
CA HIS A 8 25.66 25.44 -8.40
C HIS A 8 24.93 24.34 -7.57
N SER A 9 24.45 23.26 -8.20
CA SER A 9 23.56 22.28 -7.55
C SER A 9 24.17 20.92 -7.24
N THR A 10 25.44 20.67 -7.59
CA THR A 10 26.11 19.37 -7.30
C THR A 10 26.99 19.39 -6.05
N MET A 11 27.20 20.55 -5.41
CA MET A 11 28.05 20.65 -4.21
C MET A 11 27.34 20.40 -2.88
N LEU A 12 26.01 20.26 -2.84
CA LEU A 12 25.29 19.97 -1.59
C LEU A 12 25.10 18.47 -1.32
N LEU A 13 25.24 17.61 -2.32
CA LEU A 13 25.11 16.16 -2.15
C LEU A 13 26.42 15.48 -1.72
N ALA A 14 27.57 16.13 -1.87
CA ALA A 14 28.86 15.60 -1.42
C ALA A 14 29.16 15.90 0.07
N SER A 15 28.43 16.83 0.68
CA SER A 15 28.69 17.28 2.07
C SER A 15 27.85 16.54 3.12
N LEU A 16 26.84 15.76 2.72
CA LEU A 16 26.08 14.91 3.64
C LEU A 16 26.67 13.50 3.83
N PHE A 17 27.63 13.09 3.00
CA PHE A 17 28.26 11.76 3.09
C PHE A 17 29.53 11.71 3.97
N LEU A 18 29.89 12.81 4.64
CA LEU A 18 31.14 12.94 5.42
C LEU A 18 30.95 13.50 6.84
N ILE A 19 29.80 13.26 7.49
CA ILE A 19 29.57 13.64 8.91
C ILE A 19 29.10 12.45 9.76
N VAL A 20 29.69 11.26 9.60
CA VAL A 20 29.51 10.15 10.56
C VAL A 20 30.84 9.50 10.98
N LEU A 21 31.96 10.20 10.82
CA LEU A 21 33.28 9.71 11.27
C LEU A 21 34.00 10.77 12.10
N ALA A 22 33.50 11.03 13.31
CA ALA A 22 34.35 11.45 14.44
C ALA A 22 33.57 11.45 15.77
N THR A 23 34.26 10.96 16.80
CA THR A 23 33.97 11.06 18.25
C THR A 23 32.93 10.07 18.79
N SER A 24 33.32 9.05 19.55
CA SER A 24 33.72 9.20 20.97
C SER A 24 34.46 7.92 21.42
N LEU A 25 35.76 7.98 21.71
CA LEU A 25 36.36 8.23 23.04
C LEU A 25 35.68 7.48 24.20
N VAL A 26 36.43 6.48 24.69
CA VAL A 26 36.24 5.72 25.92
C VAL A 26 36.03 6.65 27.13
N SER A 27 35.00 6.39 27.93
CA SER A 27 35.01 6.67 29.37
C SER A 27 34.10 5.71 30.12
N THR A 28 34.74 4.88 30.94
CA THR A 28 34.15 4.03 31.98
C THR A 28 33.60 4.88 33.13
N THR A 29 32.35 4.65 33.56
CA THR A 29 31.94 4.63 34.97
C THR A 29 30.62 3.86 35.20
N CYS A 30 30.70 2.87 36.09
CA CYS A 30 29.68 2.28 36.98
C CYS A 30 28.15 2.42 36.72
N SER A 31 27.52 1.23 36.71
CA SER A 31 26.34 0.83 37.52
C SER A 31 24.97 0.68 36.84
N LYS A 32 24.56 -0.61 36.74
CA LYS A 32 23.20 -1.19 36.83
C LYS A 32 22.10 -0.57 35.97
N ARG A 33 21.80 -1.23 34.84
CA ARG A 33 20.57 -2.03 34.55
C ARG A 33 20.53 -2.18 33.02
N GLY A 34 20.78 -3.39 32.52
CA GLY A 34 20.93 -3.65 31.09
C GLY A 34 19.70 -3.24 30.29
N ARG A 35 19.77 -2.10 29.63
CA ARG A 35 19.09 -1.87 28.35
C ARG A 35 20.12 -2.28 27.30
N VAL A 36 19.96 -3.47 26.73
CA VAL A 36 20.70 -3.86 25.54
C VAL A 36 20.25 -2.87 24.46
N LEU A 37 21.12 -1.92 24.12
CA LEU A 37 20.99 -1.17 22.88
C LEU A 37 21.28 -2.19 21.79
N GLU A 38 20.22 -2.77 21.21
CA GLU A 38 20.36 -3.63 20.02
C GLU A 38 21.09 -2.81 18.95
N SER A 39 22.21 -3.35 18.45
CA SER A 39 22.95 -2.71 17.38
C SER A 39 22.08 -2.64 16.11
N GLU A 40 22.28 -1.63 15.25
CA GLU A 40 21.58 -1.59 13.95
C GLU A 40 21.84 -2.86 13.12
N GLU A 41 22.98 -3.50 13.32
CA GLU A 41 23.35 -4.77 12.71
C GLU A 41 22.47 -5.95 13.22
N ASP A 42 22.21 -6.00 14.53
CA ASP A 42 21.28 -6.99 15.12
C ASP A 42 19.82 -6.77 14.68
N ARG A 43 19.45 -5.51 14.41
CA ARG A 43 18.13 -5.14 13.87
C ARG A 43 18.01 -5.60 12.41
N ASN A 44 19.00 -5.31 11.57
CA ASN A 44 18.96 -5.70 10.15
C ASN A 44 18.85 -7.22 9.94
N VAL A 45 19.42 -8.05 10.83
CA VAL A 45 19.28 -9.52 10.76
C VAL A 45 17.88 -10.00 11.13
N ARG A 46 17.21 -9.36 12.11
CA ARG A 46 15.87 -9.76 12.58
C ARG A 46 14.75 -9.33 11.61
N TYR A 47 14.97 -8.27 10.85
CA TYR A 47 13.99 -7.70 9.92
C TYR A 47 14.22 -8.12 8.46
N ALA A 48 15.27 -8.88 8.14
CA ALA A 48 15.48 -9.39 6.80
C ALA A 48 14.36 -10.35 6.36
N VAL A 49 13.88 -10.18 5.13
CA VAL A 49 12.91 -11.08 4.52
C VAL A 49 13.66 -12.30 3.96
N GLY A 50 13.52 -13.45 4.63
CA GLY A 50 14.09 -14.72 4.17
C GLY A 50 13.28 -15.31 3.02
N ASP A 51 12.08 -15.81 3.32
CA ASP A 51 11.08 -16.19 2.31
C ASP A 51 10.02 -15.09 2.21
N ARG A 52 10.01 -14.40 1.08
CA ARG A 52 9.11 -13.27 0.83
C ARG A 52 7.65 -13.71 0.71
N LYS A 53 7.40 -14.86 0.09
CA LYS A 53 6.02 -15.34 -0.06
C LYS A 53 5.45 -15.69 1.31
N ALA A 54 6.22 -16.42 2.12
CA ALA A 54 5.83 -16.74 3.49
C ALA A 54 5.59 -15.46 4.33
N TYR A 55 6.40 -14.42 4.13
CA TYR A 55 6.18 -13.14 4.80
C TYR A 55 4.88 -12.42 4.37
N PHE A 56 4.53 -12.45 3.08
CA PHE A 56 3.25 -11.90 2.64
C PHE A 56 2.05 -12.74 3.10
N GLU A 57 2.18 -14.07 3.15
CA GLU A 57 1.19 -14.95 3.76
C GLU A 57 1.00 -14.62 5.26
N GLU A 58 2.09 -14.28 5.96
CA GLU A 58 2.05 -13.82 7.37
C GLU A 58 1.31 -12.47 7.50
N LEU A 59 1.56 -11.50 6.62
CA LEU A 59 0.84 -10.22 6.61
C LEU A 59 -0.65 -10.34 6.30
N CYS A 60 -1.04 -11.38 5.56
CA CYS A 60 -2.42 -11.62 5.15
C CYS A 60 -3.09 -12.73 5.97
N ILE A 61 -2.49 -13.20 7.07
CA ILE A 61 -2.94 -14.43 7.76
C ILE A 61 -4.37 -14.35 8.30
N ASP A 62 -4.80 -13.15 8.70
CA ASP A 62 -6.13 -12.87 9.23
C ASP A 62 -7.11 -12.37 8.15
N ALA A 63 -6.67 -12.30 6.88
CA ALA A 63 -7.55 -11.98 5.76
C ALA A 63 -8.55 -13.12 5.52
N ARG A 64 -9.74 -12.78 5.00
CA ARG A 64 -10.76 -13.79 4.67
C ARG A 64 -10.34 -14.65 3.49
N ASP A 65 -9.76 -14.02 2.49
CA ASP A 65 -9.16 -14.67 1.33
C ASP A 65 -7.75 -14.08 1.08
N PRO A 66 -6.69 -14.73 1.61
CA PRO A 66 -5.34 -14.17 1.54
C PRO A 66 -4.72 -14.23 0.15
N GLU A 67 -5.16 -15.14 -0.74
CA GLU A 67 -4.45 -15.43 -1.99
C GLU A 67 -4.36 -14.21 -2.94
N PRO A 68 -5.44 -13.46 -3.21
CA PRO A 68 -5.38 -12.27 -4.06
C PRO A 68 -4.46 -11.19 -3.48
N GLY A 69 -4.49 -10.98 -2.16
CA GLY A 69 -3.68 -9.99 -1.48
C GLY A 69 -2.20 -10.36 -1.47
N VAL A 70 -1.86 -11.62 -1.19
CA VAL A 70 -0.47 -12.12 -1.25
C VAL A 70 0.11 -11.93 -2.65
N LYS A 71 -0.64 -12.31 -3.69
CA LYS A 71 -0.22 -12.13 -5.09
C LYS A 71 -0.02 -10.66 -5.46
N ALA A 72 -0.89 -9.78 -4.97
CA ALA A 72 -0.76 -8.34 -5.17
C ALA A 72 0.51 -7.79 -4.49
N LEU A 73 0.81 -8.23 -3.26
CA LEU A 73 2.03 -7.85 -2.53
C LEU A 73 3.30 -8.37 -3.22
N GLU A 74 3.29 -9.58 -3.75
CA GLU A 74 4.40 -10.12 -4.56
C GLU A 74 4.68 -9.27 -5.80
N THR A 75 3.63 -8.76 -6.43
CA THR A 75 3.73 -7.89 -7.61
C THR A 75 4.23 -6.50 -7.23
N LEU A 76 3.76 -5.96 -6.12
CA LEU A 76 4.09 -4.62 -5.64
C LEU A 76 5.52 -4.53 -5.12
N PHE A 77 6.01 -5.57 -4.43
CA PHE A 77 7.32 -5.60 -3.80
C PHE A 77 8.18 -6.79 -4.27
N PRO A 78 8.55 -6.84 -5.56
CA PRO A 78 9.26 -7.98 -6.15
C PRO A 78 10.69 -8.18 -5.61
N LYS A 79 11.21 -7.20 -4.86
CA LYS A 79 12.56 -7.18 -4.29
C LYS A 79 12.56 -6.71 -2.83
N LEU A 80 11.50 -7.01 -2.07
CA LEU A 80 11.46 -6.65 -0.66
C LEU A 80 12.58 -7.37 0.10
N GLU A 81 13.51 -6.61 0.68
CA GLU A 81 14.63 -7.15 1.47
C GLU A 81 14.36 -7.08 2.97
N TYR A 82 13.52 -6.16 3.42
CA TYR A 82 13.22 -5.91 4.83
C TYR A 82 11.72 -5.93 5.10
N ARG A 83 11.33 -6.50 6.24
CA ARG A 83 9.95 -6.54 6.73
C ARG A 83 9.48 -5.13 7.04
N PHE A 84 8.22 -4.82 6.70
CA PHE A 84 7.57 -3.59 7.10
C PHE A 84 7.38 -3.55 8.62
N GLU A 85 7.54 -2.38 9.22
CA GLU A 85 6.83 -2.10 10.45
C GLU A 85 5.32 -2.07 10.17
N VAL A 86 4.49 -2.51 11.13
CA VAL A 86 3.02 -2.50 10.97
C VAL A 86 2.52 -1.09 10.58
N THR A 87 3.12 -0.06 11.16
CA THR A 87 2.84 1.36 10.87
C THR A 87 3.15 1.73 9.42
N GLU A 88 4.26 1.26 8.85
CA GLU A 88 4.61 1.47 7.44
C GLU A 88 3.62 0.75 6.52
N PHE A 89 3.26 -0.49 6.87
CA PHE A 89 2.32 -1.27 6.07
C PHE A 89 0.94 -0.61 6.02
N VAL A 90 0.34 -0.30 7.18
CA VAL A 90 -1.00 0.32 7.22
C VAL A 90 -1.01 1.71 6.61
N THR A 91 0.10 2.44 6.60
CA THR A 91 0.11 3.76 5.99
C THR A 91 0.34 3.72 4.48
N LEU A 92 1.22 2.84 4.00
CA LEU A 92 1.58 2.72 2.58
C LEU A 92 0.45 2.09 1.76
N ILE A 93 -0.16 1.01 2.24
CA ILE A 93 -1.12 0.22 1.46
C ILE A 93 -2.37 1.01 1.03
N PRO A 94 -2.99 1.88 1.86
CA PRO A 94 -4.08 2.75 1.40
C PRO A 94 -3.70 3.66 0.23
N HIS A 95 -2.47 4.18 0.19
CA HIS A 95 -2.00 4.99 -0.95
C HIS A 95 -1.85 4.14 -2.21
N VAL A 96 -1.36 2.91 -2.07
CA VAL A 96 -1.28 1.97 -3.20
C VAL A 96 -2.68 1.64 -3.71
N ILE A 97 -3.63 1.34 -2.82
CA ILE A 97 -5.02 1.07 -3.17
C ILE A 97 -5.64 2.28 -3.89
N ALA A 98 -5.41 3.51 -3.39
CA ALA A 98 -5.87 4.73 -4.04
C ALA A 98 -5.32 4.87 -5.47
N ASN A 99 -4.01 4.66 -5.64
CA ASN A 99 -3.37 4.74 -6.95
C ASN A 99 -3.88 3.66 -7.91
N TRP A 100 -3.95 2.40 -7.46
CA TRP A 100 -4.42 1.31 -8.30
C TRP A 100 -5.89 1.45 -8.69
N THR A 101 -6.71 2.02 -7.80
CA THR A 101 -8.10 2.36 -8.08
C THR A 101 -8.20 3.44 -9.15
N ALA A 102 -7.37 4.48 -9.08
CA ALA A 102 -7.32 5.52 -10.11
C ALA A 102 -6.90 4.95 -11.48
N GLU A 103 -5.89 4.07 -11.51
CA GLU A 103 -5.47 3.37 -12.73
C GLU A 103 -6.59 2.49 -13.31
N ALA A 104 -7.30 1.73 -12.46
CA ALA A 104 -8.42 0.89 -12.91
C ALA A 104 -9.57 1.73 -13.49
N LYS A 105 -9.87 2.87 -12.87
CA LYS A 105 -10.86 3.84 -13.40
C LYS A 105 -10.43 4.42 -14.74
N ALA A 106 -9.15 4.77 -14.90
CA ALA A 106 -8.61 5.25 -16.16
C ALA A 106 -8.70 4.21 -17.31
N LEU A 107 -8.73 2.92 -16.98
CA LEU A 107 -9.00 1.84 -17.95
C LEU A 107 -10.50 1.71 -18.27
N ALA A 108 -11.38 1.94 -17.28
CA ALA A 108 -12.83 1.86 -17.43
C ALA A 108 -13.41 3.06 -18.20
N ASP A 109 -12.92 4.28 -17.96
CA ASP A 109 -13.48 5.52 -18.51
C ASP A 109 -13.62 5.52 -20.04
N PRO A 110 -12.62 5.07 -20.84
CA PRO A 110 -12.76 4.99 -22.29
C PRO A 110 -13.84 4.01 -22.75
N LEU A 111 -14.01 2.87 -22.04
CA LEU A 111 -15.03 1.88 -22.36
C LEU A 111 -16.43 2.43 -22.10
N ILE A 112 -16.59 3.13 -20.97
CA ILE A 112 -17.84 3.79 -20.60
C ILE A 112 -18.19 4.86 -21.62
N ALA A 113 -17.23 5.74 -21.96
CA ALA A 113 -17.43 6.79 -22.95
C ALA A 113 -17.79 6.22 -24.33
N ALA A 114 -17.16 5.11 -24.75
CA ALA A 114 -17.46 4.44 -26.00
C ALA A 114 -18.88 3.84 -26.03
N ALA A 115 -19.33 3.23 -24.93
CA ALA A 115 -20.70 2.70 -24.81
C ALA A 115 -21.74 3.83 -24.84
N MET A 116 -21.51 4.89 -24.06
CA MET A 116 -22.39 6.07 -24.01
C MET A 116 -22.51 6.77 -25.38
N LYS A 117 -21.39 6.95 -26.09
CA LYS A 117 -21.38 7.56 -27.43
C LYS A 117 -22.22 6.76 -28.44
N LYS A 118 -22.31 5.44 -28.26
CA LYS A 118 -23.12 4.54 -29.09
C LYS A 118 -24.57 4.40 -28.60
N GLY A 119 -24.94 5.06 -27.49
CA GLY A 119 -26.25 4.88 -26.85
C GLY A 119 -26.49 3.47 -26.32
N GLN A 120 -25.41 2.72 -26.06
CA GLN A 120 -25.48 1.34 -25.61
C GLN A 120 -25.53 1.27 -24.09
N LYS A 121 -26.24 0.27 -23.56
CA LYS A 121 -26.16 -0.06 -22.14
C LYS A 121 -24.75 -0.57 -21.81
N LEU A 122 -24.21 -0.17 -20.67
CA LEU A 122 -22.96 -0.73 -20.16
C LEU A 122 -23.10 -2.24 -19.97
N PRO A 123 -22.08 -3.02 -20.33
CA PRO A 123 -22.03 -4.41 -19.92
C PRO A 123 -22.06 -4.51 -18.39
N LYS A 124 -22.67 -5.59 -17.88
CA LYS A 124 -22.89 -5.78 -16.45
C LYS A 124 -21.59 -5.77 -15.65
N CYS A 125 -20.55 -6.44 -16.14
CA CYS A 125 -19.26 -6.50 -15.45
C CYS A 125 -18.64 -5.10 -15.31
N LEU A 126 -18.57 -4.35 -16.40
CA LEU A 126 -18.06 -2.97 -16.38
C LEU A 126 -18.88 -2.07 -15.45
N GLU A 127 -20.21 -2.16 -15.49
CA GLU A 127 -21.11 -1.41 -14.60
C GLU A 127 -20.83 -1.73 -13.12
N SER A 128 -20.75 -3.02 -12.77
CA SER A 128 -20.46 -3.49 -11.42
C SER A 128 -19.06 -3.07 -10.94
N CYS A 129 -18.04 -3.22 -11.77
CA CYS A 129 -16.67 -2.83 -11.42
C CYS A 129 -16.48 -1.34 -11.26
N THR A 130 -17.11 -0.53 -12.12
CA THR A 130 -17.03 0.92 -11.98
C THR A 130 -17.67 1.39 -10.68
N ALA A 131 -18.83 0.82 -10.30
CA ALA A 131 -19.48 1.14 -9.03
C ALA A 131 -18.61 0.76 -7.82
N SER A 132 -18.00 -0.44 -7.83
CA SER A 132 -17.10 -0.85 -6.74
C SER A 132 -15.82 0.01 -6.68
N LEU A 133 -15.25 0.39 -7.83
CA LEU A 133 -14.11 1.31 -7.89
C LEU A 133 -14.45 2.71 -7.37
N ASP A 134 -15.68 3.20 -7.60
CA ASP A 134 -16.15 4.47 -7.05
C ASP A 134 -16.24 4.45 -5.52
N GLU A 135 -16.72 3.35 -4.94
CA GLU A 135 -16.76 3.18 -3.49
C GLU A 135 -15.36 3.19 -2.86
N VAL A 136 -14.42 2.43 -3.43
CA VAL A 136 -13.03 2.41 -2.98
C VAL A 136 -12.37 3.78 -3.17
N SER A 137 -12.56 4.41 -4.33
CA SER A 137 -12.01 5.74 -4.62
C SER A 137 -12.51 6.79 -3.64
N ASN A 138 -13.79 6.72 -3.27
CA ASN A 138 -14.34 7.59 -2.25
C ASN A 138 -13.75 7.28 -0.87
N ALA A 139 -13.62 6.02 -0.48
CA ALA A 139 -13.03 5.65 0.81
C ALA A 139 -11.58 6.16 0.96
N MET A 140 -10.79 6.04 -0.10
CA MET A 140 -9.37 6.45 -0.15
C MET A 140 -9.17 7.92 -0.52
N SER A 141 -10.24 8.70 -0.69
CA SER A 141 -10.13 10.13 -1.02
C SER A 141 -9.55 10.93 0.14
N GLY A 142 -8.66 11.87 -0.14
CA GLY A 142 -8.17 12.81 0.87
C GLY A 142 -7.09 12.25 1.79
N LEU A 143 -6.47 11.13 1.40
CA LEU A 143 -5.23 10.67 2.04
C LEU A 143 -4.15 11.77 1.91
N PRO A 144 -3.43 12.11 2.99
CA PRO A 144 -2.42 13.16 2.99
C PRO A 144 -1.23 12.77 2.10
N ALA A 145 -0.60 13.73 1.43
CA ALA A 145 0.56 13.46 0.56
C ALA A 145 1.76 12.85 1.32
N THR A 146 1.87 13.17 2.61
CA THR A 146 2.81 12.54 3.52
C THR A 146 2.07 11.51 4.37
N ILE A 147 2.61 10.30 4.42
CA ILE A 147 2.17 9.23 5.32
C ILE A 147 2.00 9.80 6.74
N ASN A 148 0.75 9.87 7.19
CA ASN A 148 0.40 10.37 8.52
C ASN A 148 -0.68 9.45 9.11
N PHE A 149 -0.74 9.39 10.44
CA PHE A 149 -1.71 8.59 11.15
C PHE A 149 -3.09 9.26 11.15
N GLY A 150 -4.16 8.49 11.33
CA GLY A 150 -5.52 9.02 11.41
C GLY A 150 -6.30 8.91 10.09
N TYR A 151 -6.60 7.69 9.64
CA TYR A 151 -7.47 7.45 8.48
C TYR A 151 -8.84 6.85 8.90
N PRO A 152 -9.65 7.54 9.71
CA PRO A 152 -10.92 6.99 10.22
C PRO A 152 -11.93 6.67 9.10
N LYS A 153 -11.82 7.34 7.96
CA LYS A 153 -12.63 7.03 6.77
C LYS A 153 -12.25 5.67 6.17
N VAL A 154 -10.96 5.37 6.11
CA VAL A 154 -10.43 4.10 5.59
C VAL A 154 -10.77 2.98 6.56
N GLU A 155 -10.54 3.17 7.85
CA GLU A 155 -10.92 2.21 8.90
C GLU A 155 -12.39 1.82 8.80
N LYS A 156 -13.28 2.81 8.86
CA LYS A 156 -14.73 2.57 8.82
C LYS A 156 -15.16 1.85 7.54
N PHE A 157 -14.53 2.18 6.41
CA PHE A 157 -14.81 1.53 5.14
C PHE A 157 -14.36 0.07 5.16
N LEU A 158 -13.13 -0.22 5.61
CA LEU A 158 -12.61 -1.59 5.71
C LEU A 158 -13.47 -2.44 6.65
N ARG A 159 -13.74 -1.96 7.88
CA ARG A 159 -14.60 -2.68 8.83
C ARG A 159 -15.98 -2.98 8.27
N LYS A 160 -16.57 -2.06 7.50
CA LYS A 160 -17.87 -2.27 6.86
C LYS A 160 -17.79 -3.27 5.71
N SER A 161 -16.76 -3.14 4.86
CA SER A 161 -16.56 -3.96 3.66
C SER A 161 -16.26 -5.42 3.99
N PHE A 162 -15.64 -5.67 5.14
CA PHE A 162 -15.30 -7.00 5.64
C PHE A 162 -15.99 -7.30 6.99
N ALA A 163 -17.23 -6.84 7.18
CA ALA A 163 -18.08 -7.33 8.28
C ALA A 163 -18.50 -8.79 8.04
N GLU A 164 -18.75 -9.59 9.09
CA GLU A 164 -19.07 -11.04 8.95
C GLU A 164 -20.21 -11.33 7.96
N ASP A 165 -21.19 -10.43 7.88
CA ASP A 165 -22.35 -10.50 6.99
C ASP A 165 -22.16 -9.76 5.65
N ALA A 166 -21.01 -9.09 5.46
CA ALA A 166 -20.69 -8.43 4.20
C ALA A 166 -20.34 -9.47 3.13
N GLY A 167 -21.14 -9.49 2.05
CA GLY A 167 -20.79 -10.20 0.83
C GLY A 167 -19.69 -9.49 0.04
N PRO A 168 -19.04 -10.17 -0.91
CA PRO A 168 -18.05 -9.55 -1.77
C PRO A 168 -18.69 -8.44 -2.63
N PRO A 169 -17.91 -7.42 -3.02
CA PRO A 169 -18.40 -6.33 -3.86
C PRO A 169 -18.90 -6.85 -5.21
N MET A 170 -19.73 -6.06 -5.87
CA MET A 170 -20.36 -6.43 -7.14
C MET A 170 -19.35 -6.72 -8.25
N CYS A 171 -18.17 -6.09 -8.26
CA CYS A 171 -17.14 -6.42 -9.26
C CYS A 171 -16.66 -7.87 -9.14
N VAL A 172 -16.48 -8.37 -7.91
CA VAL A 172 -16.01 -9.74 -7.64
C VAL A 172 -17.09 -10.77 -7.93
N SER A 173 -18.35 -10.47 -7.59
CA SER A 173 -19.47 -11.39 -7.78
C SER A 173 -20.16 -11.28 -9.15
N GLY A 174 -20.02 -10.14 -9.83
CA GLY A 174 -20.82 -9.75 -11.00
C GLY A 174 -20.12 -9.94 -12.35
N CYS A 175 -18.87 -10.41 -12.38
CA CYS A 175 -18.08 -10.62 -13.59
C CYS A 175 -17.82 -12.13 -13.84
N PRO A 176 -18.67 -12.83 -14.62
CA PRO A 176 -18.42 -14.21 -15.00
C PRO A 176 -17.28 -14.28 -16.02
N ASP A 177 -16.29 -15.14 -15.78
CA ASP A 177 -15.10 -15.33 -16.64
C ASP A 177 -15.38 -15.48 -18.14
N LYS A 178 -16.55 -16.05 -18.50
CA LYS A 178 -16.88 -16.43 -19.87
C LYS A 178 -17.65 -15.37 -20.65
N SER A 179 -18.18 -14.33 -20.00
CA SER A 179 -19.01 -13.30 -20.64
C SER A 179 -18.35 -11.93 -20.74
N CYS A 180 -17.19 -11.76 -20.12
CA CYS A 180 -16.47 -10.48 -20.09
C CYS A 180 -15.58 -10.32 -21.32
N SER A 181 -15.48 -9.09 -21.84
CA SER A 181 -14.46 -8.75 -22.82
C SER A 181 -13.06 -8.82 -22.18
N PRO A 182 -11.98 -8.93 -22.99
CA PRO A 182 -10.62 -8.87 -22.48
C PRO A 182 -10.34 -7.61 -21.65
N GLU A 183 -10.87 -6.46 -22.08
CA GLU A 183 -10.70 -5.17 -21.39
C GLU A 183 -11.44 -5.13 -20.05
N GLU A 184 -12.65 -5.70 -19.99
CA GLU A 184 -13.41 -5.83 -18.74
C GLU A 184 -12.71 -6.76 -17.75
N LYS A 185 -12.13 -7.85 -18.26
CA LYS A 185 -11.37 -8.78 -17.44
C LYS A 185 -10.15 -8.10 -16.81
N ILE A 186 -9.43 -7.25 -17.54
CA ILE A 186 -8.30 -6.50 -16.98
C ILE A 186 -8.75 -5.60 -15.82
N ILE A 187 -9.91 -4.94 -15.95
CA ILE A 187 -10.46 -4.08 -14.89
C ILE A 187 -10.89 -4.93 -13.67
N ALA A 188 -11.54 -6.06 -13.90
CA ALA A 188 -11.97 -6.98 -12.85
C ALA A 188 -10.78 -7.59 -12.11
N ASP A 189 -9.77 -8.08 -12.83
CA ASP A 189 -8.53 -8.64 -12.27
C ASP A 189 -7.83 -7.59 -11.39
N LYS A 190 -7.71 -6.35 -11.88
CA LYS A 190 -7.11 -5.24 -11.11
C LYS A 190 -7.93 -4.89 -9.87
N PHE A 191 -9.26 -4.98 -9.95
CA PHE A 191 -10.12 -4.80 -8.78
C PHE A 191 -9.96 -5.95 -7.78
N HIS A 192 -9.79 -7.20 -8.23
CA HIS A 192 -9.53 -8.33 -7.35
C HIS A 192 -8.22 -8.13 -6.58
N ASP A 193 -7.17 -7.65 -7.24
CA ASP A 193 -5.91 -7.32 -6.58
C ASP A 193 -6.09 -6.19 -5.54
N ILE A 194 -6.86 -5.14 -5.87
CA ILE A 194 -7.21 -4.06 -4.92
C ILE A 194 -7.97 -4.61 -3.70
N TRP A 195 -8.97 -5.46 -3.95
CA TRP A 195 -9.79 -6.05 -2.90
C TRP A 195 -8.97 -6.97 -1.99
N GLY A 196 -8.06 -7.77 -2.56
CA GLY A 196 -7.13 -8.60 -1.80
C GLY A 196 -6.22 -7.79 -0.89
N LEU A 197 -5.67 -6.66 -1.36
CA LEU A 197 -4.89 -5.75 -0.51
C LEU A 197 -5.73 -5.15 0.62
N MET A 198 -7.00 -4.82 0.35
CA MET A 198 -7.92 -4.32 1.37
C MET A 198 -8.22 -5.37 2.44
N ASP A 199 -8.39 -6.63 2.05
CA ASP A 199 -8.62 -7.75 2.98
C ASP A 199 -7.39 -7.97 3.88
N CYS A 200 -6.18 -7.98 3.30
CA CYS A 200 -4.95 -8.09 4.09
C CYS A 200 -4.72 -6.93 5.07
N VAL A 201 -5.18 -5.72 4.77
CA VAL A 201 -4.96 -4.56 5.64
C VAL A 201 -6.08 -4.34 6.67
N GLU A 202 -7.25 -4.97 6.49
CA GLU A 202 -8.39 -4.81 7.40
C GLU A 202 -8.10 -5.26 8.85
N PRO A 203 -7.41 -6.38 9.11
CA PRO A 203 -7.08 -6.80 10.47
C PRO A 203 -6.29 -5.75 11.25
N TYR A 204 -5.54 -4.91 10.54
CA TYR A 204 -4.75 -3.83 11.11
C TYR A 204 -5.50 -2.50 11.22
N ALA A 205 -6.80 -2.45 10.92
CA ALA A 205 -7.53 -1.19 10.76
C ALA A 205 -7.57 -0.31 12.02
N ASP A 206 -7.45 -0.87 13.21
CA ASP A 206 -7.39 -0.09 14.46
C ASP A 206 -6.15 0.84 14.50
N ASN A 207 -5.09 0.51 13.77
CA ASN A 207 -3.90 1.37 13.66
C ASN A 207 -4.19 2.68 12.91
N TYR A 208 -5.26 2.75 12.12
CA TYR A 208 -5.70 4.00 11.48
C TYR A 208 -6.29 5.00 12.49
N LEU A 209 -6.67 4.55 13.69
CA LEU A 209 -7.20 5.40 14.75
C LEU A 209 -6.13 5.82 15.76
N ALA A 210 -4.93 5.22 15.69
CA ALA A 210 -3.84 5.53 16.60
C ALA A 210 -3.33 6.96 16.38
N PRO A 211 -3.01 7.71 17.47
CA PRO A 211 -2.36 9.00 17.34
C PRO A 211 -0.96 8.83 16.70
N PRO A 212 -0.44 9.86 16.00
CA PRO A 212 0.90 9.78 15.44
C PRO A 212 1.93 9.54 16.56
N PRO A 213 2.98 8.75 16.30
CA PRO A 213 4.04 8.53 17.27
C PRO A 213 4.67 9.88 17.65
N PRO A 214 5.08 10.06 18.91
CA PRO A 214 5.73 11.29 19.34
C PRO A 214 6.99 11.54 18.50
N PRO A 215 7.36 12.81 18.24
CA PRO A 215 8.59 13.14 17.54
C PRO A 215 9.77 12.44 18.22
N GLN A 216 10.62 11.75 17.45
CA GLN A 216 11.86 11.20 17.98
C GLN A 216 12.77 12.38 18.36
N SER A 217 13.10 12.49 19.66
CA SER A 217 13.91 13.55 20.26
C SER A 217 15.40 13.33 20.08
#